data_AF-A0A852V7E7-F1
#
_entry.id   AF-A0A852V7E7-F1
#
_cell.length_a   1.000
_cell.length_b   1.000
_cell.length_c   1.000
_cell.angle_alpha   90.00
_cell.angle_beta   90.00
_cell.angle_gamma   90.00
#
_symmetry.space_group_name_H-M   'P 1'
#
loop_
_entity.id
_entity.type
_entity.pdbx_description
1 polymer ?
#
loop_
_entity_poly.entity_id
_entity_poly.type
_entity_poly.pdbx_seq_one_letter_code
_entity_poly.pdbx_strand_id
1 'polypeptide(L)'
;MTSADTWIAAAKARADKRAKEGKVNIGTYTGNVKADDVIFSEVVKPSGHKAYDDAVKTIRSVQQAGFVVPPSAAAAEFTKAWQDAGNRVLLGERKPADAMKQAQQQAQQAIDEATQ
;
A
#
# COMPACT_ATOMS: atom_id res chain seq x y z
N MET A 1 -13.48 -0.94 -2.15
CA MET A 1 -12.84 -1.43 -0.91
C MET A 1 -13.93 -1.92 0.04
N THR A 2 -13.73 -3.04 0.73
CA THR A 2 -14.66 -3.57 1.75
C THR A 2 -14.92 -2.54 2.85
N SER A 3 -16.07 -2.61 3.52
CA SER A 3 -16.46 -1.68 4.58
C SER A 3 -15.46 -1.64 5.75
N ALA A 4 -15.37 -0.51 6.44
CA ALA A 4 -14.46 -0.37 7.59
C ALA A 4 -14.82 -1.34 8.72
N ASP A 5 -16.10 -1.51 9.00
CA ASP A 5 -16.58 -2.39 10.08
C ASP A 5 -16.22 -3.84 9.84
N THR A 6 -16.32 -4.31 8.60
CA THR A 6 -15.88 -5.67 8.22
C THR A 6 -14.40 -5.88 8.51
N TRP A 7 -13.57 -4.88 8.21
CA TRP A 7 -12.13 -4.94 8.48
C TRP A 7 -11.81 -4.93 9.97
N ILE A 8 -12.48 -4.08 10.74
CA ILE A 8 -12.31 -3.99 12.19
C ILE A 8 -12.71 -5.33 12.84
N ALA A 9 -13.82 -5.93 12.42
CA ALA A 9 -14.25 -7.24 12.90
C ALA A 9 -13.23 -8.34 12.60
N ALA A 10 -12.70 -8.38 11.37
CA ALA A 10 -11.65 -9.33 10.98
C ALA A 10 -10.36 -9.13 11.80
N ALA A 11 -9.97 -7.88 12.06
CA ALA A 11 -8.79 -7.56 12.86
C ALA A 11 -8.93 -8.01 14.32
N LYS A 12 -10.11 -7.83 14.92
CA LYS A 12 -10.43 -8.33 16.27
C LYS A 12 -10.34 -9.86 16.33
N ALA A 13 -10.99 -10.55 15.38
CA ALA A 13 -10.93 -12.01 15.30
C ALA A 13 -9.48 -12.53 15.14
N ARG A 14 -8.66 -11.85 14.34
CA ARG A 14 -7.23 -12.16 14.19
C ARG A 14 -6.47 -11.93 15.49
N ALA A 15 -6.71 -10.82 16.19
CA ALA A 15 -6.06 -10.51 17.46
C ALA A 15 -6.36 -11.58 18.51
N ASP A 16 -7.61 -12.00 18.63
CA ASP A 16 -8.05 -13.07 19.55
C ASP A 16 -7.37 -14.40 19.22
N LYS A 17 -7.31 -14.75 17.93
CA LYS A 17 -6.60 -15.97 17.49
C LYS A 17 -5.11 -15.91 17.84
N ARG A 18 -4.44 -14.77 17.61
CA ARG A 18 -3.01 -14.59 17.93
C ARG A 18 -2.76 -14.70 19.43
N ALA A 19 -3.62 -14.10 20.25
CA ALA A 19 -3.56 -14.23 21.70
C ALA A 19 -3.68 -15.69 22.16
N LYS A 20 -4.65 -16.45 21.62
CA LYS A 20 -4.81 -17.90 21.91
C LYS A 20 -3.60 -18.74 21.50
N GLU A 21 -2.92 -18.33 20.42
CA GLU A 21 -1.71 -18.99 19.93
C GLU A 21 -0.42 -18.52 20.63
N GLY A 22 -0.50 -17.55 21.56
CA GLY A 22 0.68 -16.93 22.17
C GLY A 22 1.56 -16.18 21.17
N LYS A 23 1.00 -15.72 20.05
CA LYS A 23 1.71 -15.01 18.97
C LYS A 23 1.48 -13.52 19.05
N VAL A 24 2.48 -12.76 18.61
CA VAL A 24 2.39 -11.30 18.49
C VAL A 24 1.32 -10.92 17.45
N ASN A 25 0.47 -9.95 17.81
CA ASN A 25 -0.45 -9.31 16.89
C ASN A 25 0.13 -7.98 16.38
N ILE A 26 0.66 -7.99 15.15
CA ILE A 26 1.19 -6.79 14.48
C ILE A 26 0.13 -5.97 13.72
N GLY A 27 -1.16 -6.27 13.94
CA GLY A 27 -2.28 -5.60 13.28
C GLY A 27 -2.67 -6.19 11.92
N THR A 28 -3.72 -5.62 11.34
CA THR A 28 -4.23 -5.92 10.00
C THR A 28 -4.22 -4.61 9.21
N TYR A 29 -3.44 -4.55 8.15
CA TYR A 29 -3.35 -3.39 7.25
C TYR A 29 -4.34 -3.57 6.11
N THR A 30 -5.25 -2.63 5.93
CA THR A 30 -6.47 -2.83 5.12
C THR A 30 -6.52 -1.95 3.89
N GLY A 31 -5.72 -0.88 3.84
CA GLY A 31 -5.84 0.18 2.83
C GLY A 31 -7.08 1.06 3.02
N ASN A 32 -7.88 0.82 4.06
CA ASN A 32 -8.99 1.67 4.47
C ASN A 32 -8.56 2.49 5.68
N VAL A 33 -8.34 3.79 5.50
CA VAL A 33 -7.82 4.70 6.53
C VAL A 33 -8.64 4.62 7.83
N LYS A 34 -9.97 4.63 7.73
CA LYS A 34 -10.86 4.56 8.90
C LYS A 34 -10.71 3.26 9.67
N ALA A 35 -10.60 2.14 8.96
CA ALA A 35 -10.40 0.85 9.60
C ALA A 35 -9.01 0.75 10.24
N ASP A 36 -7.96 1.14 9.51
CA ASP A 36 -6.59 1.09 10.00
C ASP A 36 -6.43 1.95 11.27
N ASP A 37 -7.01 3.14 11.32
CA ASP A 37 -6.92 4.00 12.51
C ASP A 37 -7.52 3.33 13.76
N VAL A 38 -8.68 2.70 13.65
CA VAL A 38 -9.29 1.93 14.76
C VAL A 38 -8.46 0.70 15.10
N ILE A 39 -8.00 -0.05 14.10
CA ILE A 39 -7.22 -1.28 14.32
C ILE A 39 -5.94 -0.98 15.09
N PHE A 40 -5.18 0.03 14.67
CA PHE A 40 -3.88 0.34 15.27
C PHE A 40 -3.97 1.14 16.57
N SER A 41 -5.11 1.78 16.86
CA SER A 41 -5.33 2.48 18.14
C SER A 41 -6.01 1.61 19.21
N GLU A 42 -6.90 0.69 18.82
CA GLU A 42 -7.71 -0.09 19.78
C GLU A 42 -7.37 -1.59 19.81
N VAL A 43 -6.96 -2.19 18.69
CA VAL A 43 -6.79 -3.65 18.57
C VAL A 43 -5.33 -4.08 18.72
N VAL A 44 -4.39 -3.26 18.22
CA VAL A 44 -2.95 -3.52 18.37
C VAL A 44 -2.48 -3.03 19.73
N LYS A 45 -1.82 -3.91 20.47
CA LYS A 45 -1.21 -3.60 21.77
C LYS A 45 0.31 -3.73 21.65
N PRO A 46 1.09 -3.05 22.52
CA PRO A 46 2.54 -3.26 22.58
C PRO A 46 2.85 -4.74 22.69
N SER A 47 3.72 -5.24 21.82
CA SER A 47 4.02 -6.66 21.73
C SER A 47 4.96 -7.15 22.82
N GLY A 48 5.65 -6.24 23.52
CA GLY A 48 6.77 -6.57 24.41
C GLY A 48 8.07 -6.90 23.65
N HIS A 49 8.04 -6.83 22.31
CA HIS A 49 9.15 -7.14 21.43
C HIS A 49 9.44 -5.93 20.54
N LYS A 50 10.46 -5.15 20.92
CA LYS A 50 10.81 -3.89 20.27
C LYS A 50 10.87 -3.96 18.73
N ALA A 51 11.41 -5.05 18.18
CA ALA A 51 11.52 -5.22 16.72
C ALA A 51 10.15 -5.22 16.01
N TYR A 52 9.12 -5.83 16.61
CA TYR A 52 7.77 -5.82 16.03
C TYR A 52 7.10 -4.46 16.20
N ASP A 53 7.25 -3.84 17.37
CA ASP A 53 6.65 -2.53 17.65
C ASP A 53 7.25 -1.45 16.71
N ASP A 54 8.58 -1.47 16.51
CA ASP A 54 9.27 -0.59 15.58
C ASP A 54 8.85 -0.84 14.12
N ALA A 55 8.68 -2.11 13.73
CA ALA A 55 8.22 -2.46 12.38
C ALA A 55 6.79 -1.93 12.13
N VAL A 56 5.88 -2.09 13.08
CA VAL A 56 4.50 -1.55 12.97
C VAL A 56 4.53 -0.03 12.83
N LYS A 57 5.31 0.65 13.69
CA LYS A 57 5.47 2.11 13.63
C LYS A 57 6.01 2.57 12.27
N THR A 58 7.04 1.88 11.75
CA THR A 58 7.68 2.21 10.48
C THR A 58 6.73 2.01 9.31
N ILE A 59 6.00 0.89 9.26
CA ILE A 59 5.01 0.64 8.20
C ILE A 59 3.94 1.72 8.23
N ARG A 60 3.39 2.05 9.42
CA ARG A 60 2.38 3.10 9.58
C ARG A 60 2.87 4.47 9.13
N SER A 61 4.15 4.82 9.34
CA SER A 61 4.67 6.13 8.93
C SER A 61 4.81 6.29 7.43
N VAL A 62 4.95 5.19 6.66
CA VAL A 62 5.09 5.24 5.19
C VAL A 62 3.78 4.99 4.46
N GLN A 63 2.74 4.47 5.13
CA GLN A 63 1.45 4.17 4.49
C GLN A 63 0.81 5.39 3.80
N GLN A 64 0.97 6.59 4.36
CA GLN A 64 0.41 7.82 3.78
C GLN A 64 1.09 8.25 2.46
N ALA A 65 2.32 7.79 2.22
CA ALA A 65 3.05 8.05 0.98
C ALA A 65 2.74 7.01 -0.11
N GLY A 66 2.12 5.88 0.26
CA GLY A 66 1.77 4.82 -0.66
C GLY A 66 0.41 5.05 -1.32
N PHE A 67 0.27 4.56 -2.55
CA PHE A 67 -1.01 4.39 -3.20
C PHE A 67 -1.04 3.00 -3.86
N VAL A 68 -2.24 2.49 -4.10
CA VAL A 68 -2.45 1.23 -4.82
C VAL A 68 -2.86 1.57 -6.24
N VAL A 69 -2.17 1.02 -7.23
CA VAL A 69 -2.65 1.00 -8.62
C VAL A 69 -3.80 0.00 -8.68
N PRO A 70 -5.05 0.42 -8.96
CA PRO A 70 -6.18 -0.49 -8.98
C PRO A 70 -5.96 -1.59 -10.03
N PRO A 71 -6.28 -2.86 -9.70
CA PRO A 71 -6.23 -3.93 -10.69
C PRO A 71 -7.21 -3.59 -11.82
N SER A 72 -6.65 -3.30 -12.98
CA SER A 72 -7.36 -2.91 -14.20
C SER A 72 -6.57 -3.41 -15.41
N ALA A 73 -7.20 -3.42 -16.59
CA ALA A 73 -6.53 -3.82 -17.82
C ALA A 73 -5.29 -2.95 -18.15
N ALA A 74 -5.25 -1.70 -17.69
CA ALA A 74 -4.13 -0.77 -17.89
C ALA A 74 -3.07 -0.81 -16.77
N ALA A 75 -3.28 -1.57 -15.69
CA ALA A 75 -2.43 -1.47 -14.49
C ALA A 75 -0.97 -1.89 -14.77
N ALA A 76 -0.77 -2.87 -15.66
CA ALA A 76 0.56 -3.36 -16.02
C ALA A 76 1.33 -2.32 -16.84
N GLU A 77 0.67 -1.71 -17.83
CA GLU A 77 1.19 -0.69 -18.73
C GLU A 77 1.51 0.60 -17.94
N PHE A 78 0.61 1.01 -17.05
CA PHE A 78 0.83 2.13 -16.14
C PHE A 78 2.11 1.91 -15.32
N THR A 79 2.23 0.76 -14.66
CA THR A 79 3.38 0.43 -13.80
C THR A 79 4.67 0.41 -14.60
N LYS A 80 4.64 -0.21 -15.78
CA LYS A 80 5.80 -0.29 -16.68
C LYS A 80 6.25 1.09 -17.14
N ALA A 81 5.33 1.96 -17.58
CA ALA A 81 5.66 3.29 -18.07
C ALA A 81 6.42 4.12 -17.03
N TRP A 82 5.99 4.06 -15.76
CA TRP A 82 6.64 4.74 -14.64
C TRP A 82 8.00 4.14 -14.28
N GLN A 83 8.12 2.81 -14.25
CA GLN A 83 9.41 2.13 -13.98
C GLN A 83 10.44 2.42 -15.08
N ASP A 84 10.04 2.35 -16.34
CA ASP A 84 10.90 2.65 -17.49
C ASP A 84 11.37 4.11 -17.47
N ALA A 85 10.54 5.04 -16.99
CA ALA A 85 10.93 6.43 -16.81
C ALA A 85 12.06 6.59 -15.79
N GLY A 86 11.96 5.90 -14.66
CA GLY A 86 13.03 5.84 -13.67
C GLY A 86 14.31 5.27 -14.26
N ASN A 87 14.21 4.17 -15.00
CA ASN A 87 15.37 3.55 -15.66
C ASN A 87 16.04 4.50 -16.66
N ARG A 88 15.27 5.17 -17.53
CA ARG A 88 15.79 6.17 -18.48
C ARG A 88 16.58 7.29 -17.80
N VAL A 89 16.12 7.74 -16.64
CA VAL A 89 16.81 8.77 -15.85
C VAL A 89 18.09 8.22 -15.23
N LEU A 90 18.03 7.05 -14.60
CA LEU A 90 19.17 6.42 -13.94
C LEU A 90 20.27 6.04 -14.92
N LEU A 91 19.90 5.67 -16.15
CA LEU A 91 20.83 5.38 -17.25
C LEU A 91 21.35 6.63 -17.97
N GLY A 92 20.85 7.82 -17.63
CA GLY A 92 21.26 9.08 -18.26
C GLY A 92 20.70 9.29 -19.68
N GLU A 93 19.73 8.48 -20.11
CA GLU A 93 19.12 8.54 -21.44
C GLU A 93 18.19 9.75 -21.60
N ARG A 94 17.59 10.23 -20.50
CA ARG A 94 16.72 11.42 -20.49
C ARG A 94 16.83 12.21 -19.19
N LYS A 95 16.50 13.50 -19.26
CA LYS A 95 16.29 14.34 -18.08
C LYS A 95 15.05 13.87 -17.30
N PRO A 96 15.01 14.03 -15.97
CA PRO A 96 13.87 13.62 -15.14
C PRO A 96 12.52 14.13 -15.64
N ALA A 97 12.40 15.43 -15.92
CA ALA A 97 11.14 16.03 -16.36
C ALA A 97 10.62 15.42 -17.67
N ASP A 98 11.50 15.16 -18.63
CA ASP A 98 11.13 14.61 -19.94
C ASP A 98 10.72 13.14 -19.83
N ALA A 99 11.47 12.35 -19.04
CA ALA A 99 11.15 10.94 -18.80
C ALA A 99 9.79 10.78 -18.10
N MET A 100 9.50 11.60 -17.10
CA MET A 100 8.22 11.56 -16.37
C MET A 100 7.06 12.06 -17.24
N LYS A 101 7.26 13.10 -18.06
CA LYS A 101 6.24 13.56 -19.02
C LYS A 101 5.88 12.46 -20.01
N GLN A 102 6.88 11.76 -20.53
CA GLN A 102 6.65 10.61 -21.42
C GLN A 102 5.88 9.49 -20.70
N ALA A 103 6.27 9.16 -19.46
CA ALA A 103 5.59 8.15 -18.66
C ALA A 103 4.11 8.48 -18.44
N GLN A 104 3.80 9.74 -18.12
CA GLN A 104 2.44 10.20 -17.92
C GLN A 104 1.59 10.05 -19.18
N GLN A 105 2.13 10.38 -20.35
CA GLN A 105 1.43 10.22 -21.63
C GLN A 105 1.14 8.74 -21.93
N GLN A 106 2.14 7.87 -21.75
CA GLN A 106 1.99 6.42 -21.97
C GLN A 106 0.98 5.80 -21.00
N ALA A 107 1.05 6.19 -19.73
CA ALA A 107 0.12 5.74 -18.71
C ALA A 107 -1.33 6.19 -19.00
N GLN A 108 -1.53 7.44 -19.42
CA GLN A 108 -2.85 7.94 -19.78
C GLN A 108 -3.42 7.20 -21.00
N GLN A 109 -2.61 6.99 -22.03
CA GLN A 109 -3.03 6.24 -23.21
C GLN A 109 -3.50 4.83 -22.86
N ALA A 110 -2.76 4.12 -22.00
CA ALA A 110 -3.17 2.78 -21.56
C ALA A 110 -4.51 2.79 -20.81
N ILE A 111 -4.74 3.81 -19.97
CA ILE A 111 -6.02 4.00 -19.27
C ILE A 111 -7.14 4.27 -20.28
N ASP A 112 -6.90 5.14 -21.26
CA ASP A 112 -7.89 5.49 -22.29
C ASP A 112 -8.25 4.26 -23.15
N GLU A 113 -7.26 3.45 -23.54
CA GLU A 113 -7.47 2.21 -24.30
C GLU A 113 -8.21 1.14 -23.49
N ALA A 114 -7.97 1.06 -22.17
CA ALA A 114 -8.64 0.10 -21.30
C ALA A 114 -10.07 0.50 -20.91
N THR A 115 -10.48 1.73 -21.20
CA THR A 115 -11.83 2.25 -20.88
C THR A 115 -12.73 2.39 -22.11
N GLN A 116 -12.21 2.10 -23.31
CA GLN A 116 -12.98 1.89 -24.53
C GLN A 116 -13.65 0.50 -24.55
#